data_AF-A0A428TVJ6-F1
#
_entry.id   AF-A0A428TVJ6-F1
#
_cell.length_a   1.000
_cell.length_b   1.000
_cell.length_c   1.000
_cell.angle_alpha   90.00
_cell.angle_beta   90.00
_cell.angle_gamma   90.00
#
_symmetry.space_group_name_H-M   'P 1'
#
loop_
_entity.id
_entity.type
_entity.pdbx_description
1 polymer ?
#
loop_
_entity_poly.entity_id
_entity_poly.type
_entity_poly.pdbx_seq_one_letter_code
_entity_poly.pdbx_strand_id
1 'polypeptide(L)'
;MLATRQVLGNVARSRALAGAASGIRRLATVSDSPLDRKVRQNLWEENNFINYKKMSENLDIVRARLNRPLAYAEKILYSHLDDPHGQEIERGSSYLKLRPDRVACQDATAQMAILQFMSAGMDAVANPSTVHCDHLIEAQIGGAKDLARAVDINKEVYNFLATACAKYNIGFWRPGSGIIHQIILENYAFPGGLLIGTDSHTPNGGGLGMACIGVGGADAVDVMANLPWELKAPKVIGVKLTGQLNGWTAPKDIILKVADILTVKGGTGAIVEYFGPGTETFSCTGMATICNMKELPHSLSCFDRWTNLSQGC
;
A
#
# COMPACT_ATOMS: atom_id res chain seq x y z
N MET A 1 7.17 -86.59 -3.16
CA MET A 1 6.87 -85.44 -2.29
C MET A 1 8.18 -84.67 -2.11
N LEU A 2 8.57 -83.91 -3.13
CA LEU A 2 8.39 -82.46 -3.28
C LEU A 2 9.40 -81.64 -2.45
N ALA A 3 10.50 -81.33 -3.12
CA ALA A 3 11.37 -80.20 -2.88
C ALA A 3 10.58 -78.88 -2.98
N THR A 4 11.00 -77.83 -2.28
CA THR A 4 11.88 -76.74 -2.79
C THR A 4 11.81 -75.55 -1.82
N ARG A 5 12.97 -75.12 -1.29
CA ARG A 5 13.18 -73.81 -0.66
C ARG A 5 13.57 -72.81 -1.76
N GLN A 6 12.85 -71.69 -1.89
CA GLN A 6 13.24 -70.48 -2.62
C GLN A 6 12.66 -69.28 -1.85
N VAL A 7 13.48 -68.43 -1.22
CA VAL A 7 14.19 -67.25 -1.75
C VAL A 7 13.23 -66.16 -2.26
N LEU A 8 12.97 -65.18 -1.39
CA LEU A 8 12.58 -63.80 -1.68
C LEU A 8 13.18 -63.00 -0.49
N GLY A 9 14.21 -62.17 -0.62
CA GLY A 9 14.43 -61.13 -1.61
C GLY A 9 14.13 -59.79 -0.94
N ASN A 10 15.08 -59.26 -0.16
CA ASN A 10 15.01 -57.92 0.42
C ASN A 10 14.92 -56.88 -0.70
N VAL A 11 13.76 -56.24 -0.86
CA VAL A 11 13.63 -55.02 -1.68
C VAL A 11 13.45 -53.85 -0.72
N ALA A 12 14.55 -53.19 -0.42
CA ALA A 12 14.55 -51.85 0.15
C ALA A 12 13.89 -50.90 -0.85
N ARG A 13 12.64 -50.51 -0.60
CA ARG A 13 12.03 -49.35 -1.27
C ARG A 13 12.50 -48.08 -0.58
N SER A 14 13.57 -47.51 -1.11
CA SER A 14 13.94 -46.11 -0.90
C SER A 14 12.79 -45.21 -1.37
N ARG A 15 11.96 -44.75 -0.42
CA ARG A 15 11.16 -43.54 -0.65
C ARG A 15 12.11 -42.37 -0.52
N ALA A 16 12.54 -41.84 -1.66
CA ALA A 16 13.15 -40.53 -1.75
C ALA A 16 12.24 -39.53 -1.01
N LEU A 17 12.76 -38.93 0.05
CA LEU A 17 12.23 -37.71 0.64
C LEU A 17 12.30 -36.65 -0.46
N ALA A 18 11.20 -36.44 -1.17
CA ALA A 18 11.02 -35.26 -2.00
C ALA A 18 11.11 -34.07 -1.03
N GLY A 19 12.25 -33.39 -1.07
CA GLY A 19 12.53 -32.22 -0.25
C GLY A 19 11.40 -31.21 -0.44
N ALA A 20 10.96 -30.63 0.67
CA ALA A 20 10.11 -29.46 0.67
C ALA A 20 10.80 -28.40 -0.20
N ALA A 21 10.26 -28.18 -1.40
CA ALA A 21 10.68 -27.07 -2.23
C ALA A 21 10.34 -25.79 -1.46
N SER A 22 11.37 -25.24 -0.81
CA SER A 22 11.43 -23.86 -0.35
C SER A 22 11.06 -22.99 -1.54
N GLY A 23 9.79 -22.57 -1.60
CA GLY A 23 9.26 -21.75 -2.67
C GLY A 23 9.99 -20.42 -2.67
N ILE A 24 10.98 -20.27 -3.55
CA ILE A 24 11.62 -19.00 -3.83
C ILE A 24 10.52 -18.10 -4.42
N ARG A 25 10.10 -17.08 -3.66
CA ARG A 25 9.12 -16.08 -4.09
C ARG A 25 9.72 -15.28 -5.23
N ARG A 26 9.36 -15.62 -6.46
CA ARG A 26 9.71 -14.84 -7.67
C ARG A 26 8.60 -13.81 -7.93
N LEU A 27 8.94 -12.75 -8.65
CA LEU A 27 7.93 -11.84 -9.21
C LEU A 27 7.02 -12.64 -10.15
N ALA A 28 5.72 -12.38 -10.13
CA ALA A 28 4.91 -12.59 -11.33
C ALA A 28 5.40 -11.56 -12.36
N THR A 29 6.42 -11.94 -13.10
CA THR A 29 6.80 -11.26 -14.33
C THR A 29 6.02 -11.97 -15.44
N VAL A 30 4.70 -11.75 -15.47
CA VAL A 30 3.91 -12.03 -16.66
C VAL A 30 3.58 -10.68 -17.27
N SER A 31 4.54 -10.19 -18.05
CA SER A 31 4.31 -9.12 -19.00
C SER A 31 5.50 -9.12 -19.95
N ASP A 32 5.30 -9.69 -21.13
CA ASP A 32 6.15 -9.44 -22.31
C ASP A 32 6.07 -7.97 -22.77
N SER A 33 5.37 -7.09 -22.04
CA SER A 33 5.30 -5.66 -22.32
C SER A 33 6.51 -4.92 -21.73
N PRO A 34 7.07 -3.94 -22.47
CA PRO A 34 8.16 -3.09 -21.98
C PRO A 34 7.77 -2.32 -20.71
N LEU A 35 8.64 -2.35 -19.67
CA LEU A 35 8.44 -1.62 -18.41
C LEU A 35 8.57 -0.09 -18.55
N ASP A 36 9.03 0.39 -19.71
CA ASP A 36 9.17 1.81 -20.05
C ASP A 36 7.95 2.37 -20.80
N ARG A 37 6.89 1.57 -20.99
CA ARG A 37 5.64 2.05 -21.56
C ARG A 37 5.07 3.17 -20.70
N LYS A 38 4.82 4.33 -21.32
CA LYS A 38 4.15 5.47 -20.68
C LYS A 38 2.68 5.17 -20.43
N VAL A 39 2.37 4.70 -19.22
CA VAL A 39 1.00 4.52 -18.71
C VAL A 39 0.77 5.59 -17.64
N ARG A 40 -0.30 6.38 -17.79
CA ARG A 40 -0.64 7.41 -16.80
C ARG A 40 -0.95 6.78 -15.44
N GLN A 41 -0.60 7.45 -14.35
CA GLN A 41 -0.93 6.98 -13.00
C GLN A 41 -2.44 6.96 -12.73
N ASN A 42 -3.20 7.86 -13.37
CA ASN A 42 -4.66 7.94 -13.29
C ASN A 42 -5.23 8.74 -14.48
N LEU A 43 -6.54 8.96 -14.47
CA LEU A 43 -7.27 9.63 -15.55
C LEU A 43 -7.17 11.17 -15.51
N TRP A 44 -6.79 11.76 -14.37
CA TRP A 44 -6.84 13.20 -14.12
C TRP A 44 -5.50 13.90 -14.40
N GLU A 45 -4.40 13.17 -14.29
CA GLU A 45 -3.04 13.70 -14.29
C GLU A 45 -2.29 13.28 -15.58
N GLU A 46 -2.33 14.11 -16.62
CA GLU A 46 -1.89 13.72 -17.98
C GLU A 46 -0.39 13.46 -18.12
N ASN A 47 0.44 14.18 -17.36
CA ASN A 47 1.90 14.13 -17.47
C ASN A 47 2.58 13.28 -16.39
N ASN A 48 1.80 12.52 -15.62
CA ASN A 48 2.32 11.66 -14.55
C ASN A 48 2.17 10.19 -14.96
N PHE A 49 3.31 9.51 -15.12
CA PHE A 49 3.37 8.14 -15.60
C PHE A 49 3.87 7.20 -14.51
N ILE A 50 3.37 5.96 -14.52
CA ILE A 50 3.90 4.88 -13.69
C ILE A 50 5.31 4.54 -14.20
N ASN A 51 6.30 4.46 -13.30
CA ASN A 51 7.69 4.24 -13.67
C ASN A 51 8.22 2.88 -13.20
N TYR A 52 7.61 1.79 -13.69
CA TYR A 52 8.03 0.43 -13.35
C TYR A 52 9.46 0.11 -13.79
N LYS A 53 9.96 0.75 -14.86
CA LYS A 53 11.37 0.62 -15.27
C LYS A 53 12.31 1.08 -14.17
N LYS A 54 12.18 2.32 -13.68
CA LYS A 54 13.01 2.84 -12.58
C LYS A 54 12.86 1.97 -11.32
N MET A 55 11.63 1.57 -11.00
CA MET A 55 11.37 0.71 -9.83
C MET A 55 12.10 -0.64 -9.94
N SER A 56 12.12 -1.25 -11.12
CA SER A 56 12.85 -2.50 -11.38
C SER A 56 14.37 -2.30 -11.29
N GLU A 57 14.91 -1.24 -11.91
CA GLU A 57 16.34 -0.92 -11.89
C GLU A 57 16.83 -0.70 -10.44
N ASN A 58 16.08 0.07 -9.65
CA ASN A 58 16.35 0.27 -8.22
C ASN A 58 16.32 -1.05 -7.44
N LEU A 59 15.38 -1.93 -7.74
CA LEU A 59 15.29 -3.24 -7.08
C LEU A 59 16.42 -4.17 -7.43
N ASP A 60 16.92 -4.14 -8.66
CA ASP A 60 18.05 -4.98 -9.06
C ASP A 60 19.33 -4.57 -8.33
N ILE A 61 19.54 -3.25 -8.13
CA ILE A 61 20.61 -2.72 -7.28
C ILE A 61 20.47 -3.24 -5.85
N VAL A 62 19.29 -3.07 -5.24
CA VAL A 62 19.06 -3.47 -3.84
C VAL A 62 19.16 -4.99 -3.66
N ARG A 63 18.70 -5.79 -4.62
CA ARG A 63 18.83 -7.26 -4.60
C ARG A 63 20.27 -7.70 -4.65
N ALA A 64 21.09 -7.08 -5.51
CA ALA A 64 22.51 -7.37 -5.59
C ALA A 64 23.24 -7.06 -4.27
N ARG A 65 22.82 -5.99 -3.56
CA ARG A 65 23.38 -5.61 -2.26
C ARG A 65 22.96 -6.52 -1.11
N LEU A 66 21.67 -6.88 -1.03
CA LEU A 66 21.11 -7.61 0.11
C LEU A 66 21.22 -9.14 -0.01
N ASN A 67 21.36 -9.67 -1.22
CA ASN A 67 21.51 -11.10 -1.53
C ASN A 67 20.52 -12.02 -0.77
N ARG A 68 19.26 -11.60 -0.66
CA ARG A 68 18.17 -12.37 -0.04
C ARG A 68 16.84 -12.10 -0.72
N PRO A 69 15.84 -13.00 -0.57
CA PRO A 69 14.49 -12.71 -0.99
C PRO A 69 13.92 -11.47 -0.29
N LEU A 70 13.13 -10.70 -1.04
CA LEU A 70 12.43 -9.51 -0.56
C LEU A 70 10.94 -9.80 -0.42
N ALA A 71 10.35 -9.34 0.68
CA ALA A 71 8.89 -9.30 0.84
C ALA A 71 8.26 -8.34 -0.18
N TYR A 72 6.96 -8.43 -0.42
CA TYR A 72 6.29 -7.52 -1.37
C TYR A 72 6.43 -6.06 -0.93
N ALA A 73 6.18 -5.80 0.36
CA ALA A 73 6.31 -4.46 0.91
C ALA A 73 7.75 -3.91 0.78
N GLU A 74 8.76 -4.78 0.95
CA GLU A 74 10.16 -4.40 0.74
C GLU A 74 10.45 -4.06 -0.73
N LYS A 75 9.86 -4.79 -1.68
CA LYS A 75 10.03 -4.46 -3.10
C LYS A 75 9.50 -3.07 -3.40
N ILE A 76 8.34 -2.71 -2.86
CA ILE A 76 7.78 -1.36 -3.05
C ILE A 76 8.67 -0.32 -2.38
N LEU A 77 8.94 -0.44 -1.08
CA LEU A 77 9.75 0.58 -0.39
C LEU A 77 11.14 0.74 -1.00
N TYR A 78 11.83 -0.36 -1.29
CA TYR A 78 13.20 -0.30 -1.78
C TYR A 78 13.31 0.13 -3.24
N SER A 79 12.26 -0.08 -4.05
CA SER A 79 12.18 0.50 -5.41
C SER A 79 12.01 2.03 -5.41
N HIS A 80 11.55 2.60 -4.30
CA HIS A 80 11.30 4.05 -4.14
C HIS A 80 12.41 4.76 -3.35
N LEU A 81 13.56 4.12 -3.12
CA LEU A 81 14.70 4.78 -2.48
C LEU A 81 15.23 5.94 -3.33
N ASP A 82 15.59 7.03 -2.64
CA ASP A 82 16.26 8.18 -3.26
C ASP A 82 17.67 7.81 -3.73
N ASP A 83 18.41 7.03 -2.93
CA ASP A 83 19.72 6.46 -3.27
C ASP A 83 19.74 4.94 -3.03
N PRO A 84 19.39 4.11 -4.04
CA PRO A 84 19.41 2.66 -3.90
C PRO A 84 20.82 2.06 -3.76
N HIS A 85 21.90 2.79 -4.07
CA HIS A 85 23.27 2.32 -3.96
C HIS A 85 23.84 2.50 -2.55
N GLY A 86 23.62 3.68 -1.96
CA GLY A 86 24.19 4.08 -0.67
C GLY A 86 23.28 3.87 0.54
N GLN A 87 21.96 3.73 0.35
CA GLN A 87 21.01 3.60 1.46
C GLN A 87 21.34 2.41 2.38
N GLU A 88 21.49 2.65 3.67
CA GLU A 88 21.50 1.60 4.70
C GLU A 88 20.11 1.00 4.87
N ILE A 89 20.01 -0.34 4.88
CA ILE A 89 18.74 -1.06 4.94
C ILE A 89 18.82 -2.11 6.06
N GLU A 90 18.38 -1.71 7.25
CA GLU A 90 18.24 -2.58 8.42
C GLU A 90 16.83 -2.43 9.02
N ARG A 91 16.02 -3.50 8.90
CA ARG A 91 14.63 -3.50 9.41
C ARG A 91 14.60 -3.18 10.91
N GLY A 92 13.80 -2.19 11.28
CA GLY A 92 13.60 -1.74 12.66
C GLY A 92 14.68 -0.79 13.18
N SER A 93 15.66 -0.41 12.35
CA SER A 93 16.83 0.39 12.74
C SER A 93 17.03 1.59 11.82
N SER A 94 17.35 1.36 10.53
CA SER A 94 17.70 2.42 9.57
C SER A 94 16.50 3.28 9.18
N TYR A 95 16.74 4.56 8.84
CA TYR A 95 15.75 5.43 8.19
C TYR A 95 15.93 5.40 6.68
N LEU A 96 14.90 4.96 5.97
CA LEU A 96 14.85 4.91 4.51
C LEU A 96 14.50 6.30 3.99
N LYS A 97 15.28 6.82 3.04
CA LYS A 97 14.95 8.04 2.30
C LYS A 97 14.19 7.65 1.03
N LEU A 98 12.92 7.99 0.99
CA LEU A 98 11.97 7.53 -0.02
C LEU A 98 11.46 8.68 -0.88
N ARG A 99 11.01 8.32 -2.09
CA ARG A 99 10.32 9.21 -3.04
C ARG A 99 8.93 8.67 -3.32
N PRO A 100 7.91 9.02 -2.52
CA PRO A 100 6.53 8.65 -2.81
C PRO A 100 6.07 9.17 -4.18
N ASP A 101 5.20 8.42 -4.85
CA ASP A 101 4.64 8.80 -6.15
C ASP A 101 3.67 9.97 -6.00
N ARG A 102 2.88 9.98 -4.91
CA ARG A 102 1.83 10.98 -4.68
C ARG A 102 1.51 11.21 -3.21
N VAL A 103 0.83 12.33 -2.96
CA VAL A 103 0.34 12.76 -1.65
C VAL A 103 -1.19 12.86 -1.68
N ALA A 104 -1.86 12.46 -0.60
CA ALA A 104 -3.29 12.69 -0.43
C ALA A 104 -3.61 13.27 0.96
N CYS A 105 -4.33 14.37 1.00
CA CYS A 105 -4.75 15.01 2.24
C CYS A 105 -6.28 15.04 2.36
N GLN A 106 -6.78 14.93 3.57
CA GLN A 106 -8.19 15.17 3.89
C GLN A 106 -8.36 16.54 4.54
N ASP A 107 -9.53 17.17 4.41
CA ASP A 107 -9.79 18.56 4.75
C ASP A 107 -9.50 18.97 6.21
N ALA A 108 -9.62 18.06 7.18
CA ALA A 108 -9.25 18.34 8.57
C ALA A 108 -7.73 18.46 8.80
N THR A 109 -6.89 17.75 8.03
CA THR A 109 -5.41 17.84 8.14
C THR A 109 -4.77 18.66 7.01
N ALA A 110 -5.43 18.79 5.87
CA ALA A 110 -4.98 19.54 4.71
C ALA A 110 -4.79 21.03 5.02
N GLN A 111 -5.62 21.60 5.89
CA GLN A 111 -5.51 23.00 6.28
C GLN A 111 -4.11 23.34 6.79
N MET A 112 -3.61 22.57 7.77
CA MET A 112 -2.29 22.82 8.35
C MET A 112 -1.15 22.41 7.41
N ALA A 113 -1.30 21.31 6.67
CA ALA A 113 -0.31 20.90 5.68
C ALA A 113 -0.10 21.98 4.59
N ILE A 114 -1.19 22.56 4.09
CA ILE A 114 -1.12 23.62 3.07
C ILE A 114 -0.53 24.90 3.67
N LEU A 115 -0.90 25.31 4.88
CA LEU A 115 -0.27 26.49 5.51
C LEU A 115 1.24 26.32 5.72
N GLN A 116 1.69 25.12 6.09
CA GLN A 116 3.12 24.80 6.17
C GLN A 116 3.79 24.83 4.79
N PHE A 117 3.15 24.26 3.76
CA PHE A 117 3.63 24.35 2.38
C PHE A 117 3.72 25.79 1.86
N MET A 118 2.72 26.62 2.16
CA MET A 118 2.72 28.06 1.84
C MET A 118 3.92 28.77 2.47
N SER A 119 4.28 28.37 3.70
CA SER A 119 5.42 28.94 4.43
C SER A 119 6.77 28.50 3.86
N ALA A 120 6.82 27.36 3.14
CA ALA A 120 8.00 26.91 2.41
C ALA A 120 8.31 27.77 1.18
N GLY A 121 7.36 28.61 0.73
CA GLY A 121 7.59 29.58 -0.34
C GLY A 121 7.72 28.97 -1.74
N MET A 122 7.14 27.79 -1.95
CA MET A 122 7.17 27.09 -3.24
C MET A 122 6.02 27.52 -4.16
N ASP A 123 6.27 27.52 -5.46
CA ASP A 123 5.29 27.94 -6.47
C ASP A 123 4.18 26.91 -6.68
N ALA A 124 4.52 25.61 -6.63
CA ALA A 124 3.62 24.49 -6.80
C ALA A 124 4.20 23.22 -6.17
N VAL A 125 3.34 22.22 -5.93
CA VAL A 125 3.79 20.91 -5.43
C VAL A 125 4.63 20.16 -6.46
N ALA A 126 5.65 19.45 -5.99
CA ALA A 126 6.56 18.67 -6.84
C ALA A 126 5.96 17.35 -7.31
N ASN A 127 5.09 16.76 -6.50
CA ASN A 127 4.43 15.48 -6.75
C ASN A 127 2.91 15.66 -6.85
N PRO A 128 2.23 14.81 -7.63
CA PRO A 128 0.78 14.76 -7.67
C PRO A 128 0.18 14.73 -6.26
N SER A 129 -0.69 15.69 -5.98
CA SER A 129 -1.26 15.88 -4.66
C SER A 129 -2.76 16.13 -4.78
N THR A 130 -3.54 15.61 -3.83
CA THR A 130 -5.00 15.81 -3.80
C THR A 130 -5.50 16.13 -2.40
N VAL A 131 -6.46 17.05 -2.29
CA VAL A 131 -7.25 17.31 -1.08
C VAL A 131 -8.67 16.78 -1.25
N HIS A 132 -9.19 16.13 -0.21
CA HIS A 132 -10.52 15.52 -0.15
C HIS A 132 -11.35 16.13 0.96
N CYS A 133 -12.56 16.61 0.65
CA CYS A 133 -13.46 17.23 1.63
C CYS A 133 -14.50 16.24 2.18
N ASP A 134 -14.12 15.54 3.25
CA ASP A 134 -14.92 14.45 3.83
C ASP A 134 -15.03 14.45 5.37
N HIS A 135 -14.21 15.20 6.12
CA HIS A 135 -14.25 15.20 7.59
C HIS A 135 -15.15 16.28 8.19
N LEU A 136 -15.51 17.32 7.42
CA LEU A 136 -16.27 18.47 7.93
C LEU A 136 -17.79 18.39 7.68
N ILE A 137 -18.30 17.22 7.29
CA ILE A 137 -19.72 16.98 7.04
C ILE A 137 -20.30 16.17 8.21
N GLU A 138 -21.00 16.85 9.12
CA GLU A 138 -21.66 16.20 10.26
C GLU A 138 -23.00 15.58 9.83
N ALA A 139 -23.16 14.28 10.12
CA ALA A 139 -24.43 13.57 9.93
C ALA A 139 -25.46 13.99 10.98
N GLN A 140 -26.64 14.43 10.54
CA GLN A 140 -27.69 14.89 11.45
C GLN A 140 -29.10 14.53 10.95
N ILE A 141 -29.47 14.94 9.74
CA ILE A 141 -30.84 14.79 9.21
C ILE A 141 -30.86 13.84 8.01
N GLY A 142 -29.80 13.83 7.20
CA GLY A 142 -29.70 13.02 5.98
C GLY A 142 -28.86 13.70 4.91
N GLY A 143 -28.26 12.89 4.04
CA GLY A 143 -27.13 13.27 3.19
C GLY A 143 -27.24 14.63 2.47
N ALA A 144 -28.33 14.90 1.75
CA ALA A 144 -28.47 16.15 1.01
C ALA A 144 -28.58 17.40 1.92
N LYS A 145 -29.31 17.28 3.04
CA LYS A 145 -29.48 18.40 4.00
C LYS A 145 -28.19 18.63 4.79
N ASP A 146 -27.54 17.55 5.18
CA ASP A 146 -26.27 17.60 5.93
C ASP A 146 -25.15 18.19 5.06
N LEU A 147 -25.08 17.82 3.78
CA LEU A 147 -24.12 18.40 2.84
C LEU A 147 -24.36 19.90 2.61
N ALA A 148 -25.61 20.32 2.36
CA ALA A 148 -25.92 21.73 2.19
C ALA A 148 -25.52 22.56 3.43
N ARG A 149 -25.87 22.06 4.62
CA ARG A 149 -25.48 22.66 5.90
C ARG A 149 -23.96 22.72 6.07
N ALA A 150 -23.24 21.66 5.73
CA ALA A 150 -21.79 21.61 5.83
C ALA A 150 -21.10 22.60 4.88
N VAL A 151 -21.63 22.77 3.65
CA VAL A 151 -21.14 23.76 2.68
C VAL A 151 -21.31 25.18 3.21
N ASP A 152 -22.44 25.47 3.88
CA ASP A 152 -22.68 26.79 4.47
C ASP A 152 -21.80 27.04 5.69
N ILE A 153 -21.74 26.09 6.64
CA ILE A 153 -20.97 26.22 7.89
C ILE A 153 -19.47 26.32 7.62
N ASN A 154 -18.93 25.48 6.72
CA ASN A 154 -17.49 25.38 6.47
C ASN A 154 -17.05 26.13 5.21
N LYS A 155 -17.86 27.09 4.74
CA LYS A 155 -17.61 27.85 3.51
C LYS A 155 -16.21 28.47 3.46
N GLU A 156 -15.74 29.01 4.58
CA GLU A 156 -14.40 29.61 4.68
C GLU A 156 -13.30 28.58 4.41
N VAL A 157 -13.36 27.43 5.10
CA VAL A 157 -12.37 26.35 4.96
C VAL A 157 -12.37 25.79 3.53
N TYR A 158 -13.55 25.50 2.98
CA TYR A 158 -13.64 24.97 1.61
C TYR A 158 -13.14 25.97 0.56
N ASN A 159 -13.40 27.27 0.74
CA ASN A 159 -12.86 28.30 -0.15
C ASN A 159 -11.34 28.42 -0.04
N PHE A 160 -10.79 28.37 1.18
CA PHE A 160 -9.34 28.35 1.40
C PHE A 160 -8.71 27.15 0.70
N LEU A 161 -9.21 25.93 0.94
CA LEU A 161 -8.67 24.72 0.33
C LEU A 161 -8.80 24.75 -1.20
N ALA A 162 -9.95 25.14 -1.74
CA ALA A 162 -10.15 25.21 -3.19
C ALA A 162 -9.19 26.19 -3.88
N THR A 163 -9.03 27.39 -3.31
CA THR A 163 -8.16 28.43 -3.89
C THR A 163 -6.67 28.12 -3.72
N ALA A 164 -6.27 27.58 -2.57
CA ALA A 164 -4.90 27.12 -2.35
C ALA A 164 -4.55 25.93 -3.26
N CYS A 165 -5.47 24.97 -3.41
CA CYS A 165 -5.25 23.84 -4.32
C CYS A 165 -5.07 24.30 -5.77
N ALA A 166 -5.91 25.23 -6.23
CA ALA A 166 -5.76 25.82 -7.56
C ALA A 166 -4.43 26.57 -7.73
N LYS A 167 -3.98 27.31 -6.71
CA LYS A 167 -2.72 28.05 -6.74
C LYS A 167 -1.50 27.13 -6.84
N TYR A 168 -1.46 26.06 -6.05
CA TYR A 168 -0.28 25.21 -5.89
C TYR A 168 -0.32 23.92 -6.73
N ASN A 169 -1.24 23.82 -7.70
CA ASN A 169 -1.42 22.65 -8.57
C ASN A 169 -1.74 21.35 -7.79
N ILE A 170 -2.69 21.43 -6.87
CA ILE A 170 -3.21 20.31 -6.09
C ILE A 170 -4.63 20.00 -6.57
N GLY A 171 -4.96 18.73 -6.79
CA GLY A 171 -6.31 18.31 -7.13
C GLY A 171 -7.27 18.52 -5.94
N PHE A 172 -8.49 18.99 -6.21
CA PHE A 172 -9.46 19.31 -5.16
C PHE A 172 -10.78 18.53 -5.35
N TRP A 173 -11.02 17.56 -4.48
CA TRP A 173 -12.27 16.82 -4.40
C TRP A 173 -13.25 17.55 -3.48
N ARG A 174 -14.30 18.10 -4.09
CA ARG A 174 -15.29 18.98 -3.44
C ARG A 174 -16.09 18.26 -2.35
N PRO A 175 -16.67 18.99 -1.39
CA PRO A 175 -17.54 18.39 -0.37
C PRO A 175 -18.64 17.53 -0.99
N GLY A 176 -18.79 16.31 -0.48
CA GLY A 176 -19.75 15.34 -0.98
C GLY A 176 -19.24 14.45 -2.13
N SER A 177 -17.98 14.57 -2.54
CA SER A 177 -17.36 13.66 -3.52
C SER A 177 -17.22 12.22 -3.03
N GLY A 178 -17.05 12.03 -1.72
CA GLY A 178 -16.78 10.74 -1.10
C GLY A 178 -15.59 10.79 -0.14
N ILE A 179 -15.42 9.71 0.60
CA ILE A 179 -14.33 9.54 1.59
C ILE A 179 -13.00 9.36 0.86
N ILE A 180 -11.95 10.03 1.34
CA ILE A 180 -10.59 10.06 0.76
C ILE A 180 -10.11 8.68 0.28
N HIS A 181 -10.20 7.66 1.15
CA HIS A 181 -9.67 6.32 0.86
C HIS A 181 -10.43 5.60 -0.25
N GLN A 182 -11.75 5.82 -0.33
CA GLN A 182 -12.57 5.25 -1.40
C GLN A 182 -12.22 5.90 -2.74
N ILE A 183 -12.10 7.23 -2.76
CA ILE A 183 -11.69 7.97 -3.95
C ILE A 183 -10.28 7.53 -4.39
N ILE A 184 -9.34 7.37 -3.45
CA ILE A 184 -8.00 6.84 -3.72
C ILE A 184 -8.06 5.45 -4.35
N LEU A 185 -8.81 4.52 -3.75
CA LEU A 185 -8.90 3.16 -4.25
C LEU A 185 -9.48 3.10 -5.68
N GLU A 186 -10.46 3.96 -5.98
CA GLU A 186 -11.14 3.99 -7.27
C GLU A 186 -10.36 4.73 -8.37
N ASN A 187 -9.55 5.73 -8.01
CA ASN A 187 -8.98 6.66 -8.99
C ASN A 187 -7.45 6.72 -9.01
N TYR A 188 -6.78 6.40 -7.91
CA TYR A 188 -5.38 6.79 -7.70
C TYR A 188 -4.46 5.65 -7.26
N ALA A 189 -4.99 4.61 -6.63
CA ALA A 189 -4.20 3.47 -6.24
C ALA A 189 -3.83 2.62 -7.47
N PHE A 190 -2.62 2.08 -7.48
CA PHE A 190 -2.19 1.10 -8.48
C PHE A 190 -1.12 0.16 -7.88
N PRO A 191 -0.98 -1.08 -8.39
CA PRO A 191 -0.01 -2.04 -7.85
C PRO A 191 1.42 -1.51 -7.93
N GLY A 192 2.15 -1.60 -6.82
CA GLY A 192 3.57 -1.26 -6.77
C GLY A 192 3.89 0.20 -6.49
N GLY A 193 2.91 1.11 -6.50
CA GLY A 193 3.15 2.51 -6.16
C GLY A 193 3.34 2.75 -4.66
N LEU A 194 3.85 3.93 -4.31
CA LEU A 194 4.02 4.42 -2.95
C LEU A 194 3.23 5.73 -2.76
N LEU A 195 2.23 5.71 -1.87
CA LEU A 195 1.41 6.87 -1.52
C LEU A 195 1.58 7.20 -0.05
N ILE A 196 1.74 8.48 0.27
CA ILE A 196 1.59 8.98 1.64
C ILE A 196 0.31 9.79 1.75
N GLY A 197 -0.37 9.69 2.89
CA GLY A 197 -1.60 10.44 3.12
C GLY A 197 -1.73 10.94 4.54
N THR A 198 -2.28 12.15 4.72
CA THR A 198 -2.45 12.76 6.05
C THR A 198 -3.67 12.21 6.79
N ASP A 199 -3.83 10.88 6.74
CA ASP A 199 -4.86 10.13 7.44
C ASP A 199 -4.34 8.74 7.84
N SER A 200 -4.77 8.25 8.99
CA SER A 200 -4.31 6.96 9.51
C SER A 200 -4.83 5.74 8.75
N HIS A 201 -5.94 5.84 8.01
CA HIS A 201 -6.54 4.74 7.25
C HIS A 201 -6.05 4.70 5.79
N THR A 202 -5.06 5.54 5.46
CA THR A 202 -4.35 5.53 4.17
C THR A 202 -3.90 4.11 3.73
N PRO A 203 -3.52 3.18 4.62
CA PRO A 203 -3.26 1.78 4.25
C PRO A 203 -4.37 1.06 3.48
N ASN A 204 -5.60 1.57 3.42
CA ASN A 204 -6.68 1.04 2.58
C ASN A 204 -6.27 0.72 1.13
N GLY A 205 -5.44 1.57 0.51
CA GLY A 205 -4.94 1.36 -0.85
C GLY A 205 -4.06 0.11 -1.03
N GLY A 206 -3.58 -0.48 0.08
CA GLY A 206 -2.90 -1.78 0.10
C GLY A 206 -3.73 -2.93 -0.44
N GLY A 207 -5.06 -2.78 -0.47
CA GLY A 207 -5.96 -3.72 -1.13
C GLY A 207 -5.75 -3.82 -2.64
N LEU A 208 -5.22 -2.76 -3.27
CA LEU A 208 -4.87 -2.73 -4.69
C LEU A 208 -3.35 -2.88 -4.91
N GLY A 209 -2.63 -3.40 -3.91
CA GLY A 209 -1.19 -3.67 -4.01
C GLY A 209 -0.30 -2.43 -3.99
N MET A 210 -0.82 -1.26 -3.63
CA MET A 210 -0.01 -0.05 -3.42
C MET A 210 0.50 -0.01 -1.97
N ALA A 211 1.72 0.47 -1.72
CA ALA A 211 2.13 0.79 -0.35
C ALA A 211 1.58 2.18 0.01
N CYS A 212 0.54 2.21 0.84
CA CYS A 212 -0.10 3.46 1.25
C CYS A 212 0.13 3.71 2.75
N ILE A 213 0.69 4.86 3.10
CA ILE A 213 1.22 5.14 4.44
C ILE A 213 0.60 6.40 5.02
N GLY A 214 0.00 6.28 6.20
CA GLY A 214 -0.50 7.43 6.96
C GLY A 214 0.64 8.22 7.58
N VAL A 215 0.63 9.55 7.41
CA VAL A 215 1.68 10.46 7.89
C VAL A 215 1.10 11.74 8.50
N GLY A 216 1.96 12.56 9.11
CA GLY A 216 1.59 13.91 9.54
C GLY A 216 1.57 14.91 8.39
N GLY A 217 1.03 16.12 8.64
CA GLY A 217 1.02 17.19 7.65
C GLY A 217 2.43 17.62 7.19
N ALA A 218 3.40 17.64 8.11
CA ALA A 218 4.78 18.02 7.81
C ALA A 218 5.47 17.04 6.85
N ASP A 219 5.30 15.73 7.05
CA ASP A 219 5.85 14.70 6.15
C ASP A 219 5.25 14.82 4.73
N ALA A 220 3.96 15.18 4.64
CA ALA A 220 3.33 15.46 3.36
C ALA A 220 3.94 16.68 2.67
N VAL A 221 4.28 17.72 3.45
CA VAL A 221 4.98 18.92 2.95
C VAL A 221 6.36 18.58 2.41
N ASP A 222 7.13 17.69 3.06
CA ASP A 222 8.44 17.26 2.55
C ASP A 222 8.34 16.72 1.13
N VAL A 223 7.39 15.80 0.88
CA VAL A 223 7.18 15.24 -0.46
C VAL A 223 6.64 16.28 -1.43
N MET A 224 5.66 17.09 -1.01
CA MET A 224 5.17 18.21 -1.82
C MET A 224 6.31 19.19 -2.18
N ALA A 225 7.34 19.28 -1.34
CA ALA A 225 8.50 20.14 -1.51
C ALA A 225 9.70 19.49 -2.22
N ASN A 226 9.53 18.29 -2.78
CA ASN A 226 10.59 17.51 -3.41
C ASN A 226 11.75 17.14 -2.46
N LEU A 227 11.48 17.01 -1.16
CA LEU A 227 12.41 16.45 -0.19
C LEU A 227 12.23 14.94 -0.08
N PRO A 228 13.30 14.16 0.14
CA PRO A 228 13.16 12.74 0.47
C PRO A 228 12.37 12.57 1.76
N TRP A 229 11.37 11.69 1.76
CA TRP A 229 10.61 11.37 2.95
C TRP A 229 11.30 10.26 3.74
N GLU A 230 11.48 10.47 5.04
CA GLU A 230 12.15 9.48 5.90
C GLU A 230 11.16 8.53 6.56
N LEU A 231 11.37 7.22 6.37
CA LEU A 231 10.60 6.16 7.01
C LEU A 231 11.54 5.22 7.74
N LYS A 232 11.34 5.02 9.04
CA LYS A 232 12.04 3.95 9.76
C LYS A 232 11.74 2.61 9.09
N ALA A 233 12.77 1.92 8.62
CA ALA A 233 12.65 0.68 7.87
C ALA A 233 11.77 -0.32 8.63
N PRO A 234 10.60 -0.72 8.10
CA PRO A 234 9.66 -1.48 8.89
C PRO A 234 10.05 -2.95 8.97
N LYS A 235 9.64 -3.61 10.06
CA LYS A 235 9.59 -5.07 10.12
C LYS A 235 8.47 -5.58 9.22
N VAL A 236 8.40 -6.89 8.97
CA VAL A 236 7.32 -7.49 8.18
C VAL A 236 6.67 -8.61 8.98
N ILE A 237 5.35 -8.53 9.15
CA ILE A 237 4.50 -9.55 9.77
C ILE A 237 3.75 -10.25 8.63
N GLY A 238 3.99 -11.54 8.43
CA GLY A 238 3.29 -12.31 7.41
C GLY A 238 1.99 -12.92 7.95
N VAL A 239 0.84 -12.59 7.35
CA VAL A 239 -0.44 -13.24 7.63
C VAL A 239 -0.80 -14.18 6.48
N LYS A 240 -0.70 -15.49 6.74
CA LYS A 240 -1.02 -16.52 5.74
C LYS A 240 -2.53 -16.85 5.77
N LEU A 241 -3.25 -16.48 4.72
CA LEU A 241 -4.67 -16.82 4.56
C LEU A 241 -4.82 -18.16 3.82
N THR A 242 -5.65 -19.04 4.38
CA THR A 242 -5.95 -20.37 3.83
C THR A 242 -7.45 -20.65 3.91
N GLY A 243 -7.97 -21.49 3.01
CA GLY A 243 -9.41 -21.73 2.89
C GLY A 243 -10.12 -20.56 2.19
N GLN A 244 -11.43 -20.46 2.38
CA GLN A 244 -12.28 -19.42 1.80
C GLN A 244 -13.32 -18.95 2.84
N LEU A 245 -13.78 -17.70 2.71
CA LEU A 245 -14.88 -17.18 3.53
C LEU A 245 -16.18 -17.97 3.23
N ASN A 246 -17.02 -18.17 4.23
CA ASN A 246 -18.28 -18.91 4.11
C ASN A 246 -19.39 -18.30 4.96
N GLY A 247 -20.64 -18.44 4.49
CA GLY A 247 -21.84 -17.96 5.18
C GLY A 247 -21.83 -16.45 5.41
N TRP A 248 -21.92 -16.05 6.68
CA TRP A 248 -21.94 -14.65 7.10
C TRP A 248 -20.54 -14.02 7.24
N THR A 249 -19.48 -14.81 7.09
CA THR A 249 -18.11 -14.33 7.28
C THR A 249 -17.72 -13.38 6.15
N ALA A 250 -17.21 -12.21 6.48
CA ALA A 250 -16.80 -11.15 5.56
C ALA A 250 -15.29 -10.83 5.69
N PRO A 251 -14.69 -10.11 4.72
CA PRO A 251 -13.30 -9.66 4.83
C PRO A 251 -13.01 -8.87 6.11
N LYS A 252 -14.02 -8.17 6.65
CA LYS A 252 -13.92 -7.47 7.95
C LYS A 252 -13.55 -8.41 9.10
N ASP A 253 -14.05 -9.64 9.09
CA ASP A 253 -13.78 -10.61 10.18
C ASP A 253 -12.32 -11.07 10.19
N ILE A 254 -11.65 -11.08 9.04
CA ILE A 254 -10.22 -11.39 8.95
C ILE A 254 -9.42 -10.37 9.75
N ILE A 255 -9.63 -9.08 9.51
CA ILE A 255 -8.87 -8.03 10.20
C ILE A 255 -9.27 -7.91 11.66
N LEU A 256 -10.55 -8.11 12.02
CA LEU A 256 -10.97 -8.20 13.41
C LEU A 256 -10.23 -9.33 14.15
N LYS A 257 -10.08 -10.49 13.51
CA LYS A 257 -9.33 -11.60 14.12
C LYS A 257 -7.84 -11.34 14.21
N VAL A 258 -7.25 -10.69 13.20
CA VAL A 258 -5.83 -10.29 13.24
C VAL A 258 -5.58 -9.25 14.33
N ALA A 259 -6.47 -8.28 14.51
CA ALA A 259 -6.40 -7.28 15.58
C ALA A 259 -6.52 -7.93 16.97
N ASP A 260 -7.40 -8.92 17.14
CA ASP A 260 -7.50 -9.73 18.36
C ASP A 260 -6.19 -10.47 18.67
N ILE A 261 -5.54 -11.06 17.65
CA ILE A 261 -4.27 -11.80 17.81
C ILE A 261 -3.09 -10.87 18.14
N LEU A 262 -2.94 -9.78 17.39
CA LEU A 262 -1.78 -8.90 17.49
C LEU A 262 -1.96 -7.83 18.58
N THR A 263 -3.19 -7.54 18.99
CA THR A 263 -3.58 -6.42 19.86
C THR A 263 -3.19 -5.06 19.27
N VAL A 264 -3.56 -3.98 19.96
CA VAL A 264 -3.24 -2.60 19.55
C VAL A 264 -1.76 -2.23 19.60
N LYS A 265 -0.85 -3.14 20.00
CA LYS A 265 0.59 -2.87 20.01
C LYS A 265 1.39 -3.74 19.05
N GLY A 266 0.85 -4.88 18.62
CA GLY A 266 1.61 -5.89 17.90
C GLY A 266 2.03 -5.50 16.49
N GLY A 267 1.37 -4.51 15.88
CA GLY A 267 1.71 -4.00 14.54
C GLY A 267 2.75 -2.87 14.51
N THR A 268 3.15 -2.33 15.66
CA THR A 268 3.96 -1.09 15.70
C THR A 268 5.30 -1.26 14.96
N GLY A 269 5.55 -0.41 13.97
CA GLY A 269 6.81 -0.41 13.22
C GLY A 269 6.96 -1.60 12.26
N ALA A 270 5.86 -2.23 11.86
CA ALA A 270 5.84 -3.34 10.94
C ALA A 270 4.80 -3.15 9.82
N ILE A 271 5.04 -3.79 8.67
CA ILE A 271 4.06 -3.98 7.62
C ILE A 271 3.45 -5.37 7.76
N VAL A 272 2.13 -5.45 7.83
CA VAL A 272 1.36 -6.69 7.73
C VAL A 272 1.18 -7.06 6.26
N GLU A 273 1.84 -8.13 5.85
CA GLU A 273 1.79 -8.65 4.48
C GLU A 273 0.89 -9.88 4.44
N TYR A 274 -0.23 -9.78 3.71
CA TYR A 274 -1.17 -10.88 3.53
C TYR A 274 -0.76 -11.72 2.32
N PHE A 275 -0.68 -13.03 2.52
CA PHE A 275 -0.27 -13.98 1.48
C PHE A 275 -0.99 -15.33 1.62
N GLY A 276 -0.82 -16.22 0.64
CA GLY A 276 -1.41 -17.56 0.65
C GLY A 276 -2.71 -17.69 -0.16
N PRO A 277 -3.18 -18.92 -0.41
CA PRO A 277 -4.26 -19.17 -1.37
C PRO A 277 -5.60 -18.53 -0.98
N GLY A 278 -5.83 -18.27 0.31
CA GLY A 278 -7.06 -17.62 0.77
C GLY A 278 -7.19 -16.17 0.29
N THR A 279 -6.10 -15.52 -0.11
CA THR A 279 -6.14 -14.15 -0.67
C THR A 279 -6.92 -14.07 -1.97
N GLU A 280 -7.01 -15.16 -2.74
CA GLU A 280 -7.75 -15.18 -4.01
C GLU A 280 -9.27 -15.34 -3.84
N THR A 281 -9.75 -15.48 -2.59
CA THR A 281 -11.14 -15.88 -2.31
C THR A 281 -12.09 -14.72 -2.02
N PHE A 282 -11.62 -13.47 -2.10
CA PHE A 282 -12.43 -12.28 -1.87
C PHE A 282 -11.98 -11.10 -2.75
N SER A 283 -12.84 -10.07 -2.82
CA SER A 283 -12.70 -8.94 -3.73
C SER A 283 -11.55 -7.99 -3.33
N CYS A 284 -11.13 -7.15 -4.28
CA CYS A 284 -10.20 -6.05 -4.03
C CYS A 284 -10.69 -5.10 -2.93
N THR A 285 -11.99 -4.76 -2.91
CA THR A 285 -12.58 -3.92 -1.85
C THR A 285 -12.58 -4.64 -0.49
N GLY A 286 -12.68 -5.97 -0.50
CA GLY A 286 -12.47 -6.80 0.69
C GLY A 286 -11.03 -6.74 1.21
N MET A 287 -10.04 -6.80 0.31
CA MET A 287 -8.62 -6.59 0.65
C MET A 287 -8.40 -5.19 1.23
N ALA A 288 -9.00 -4.16 0.61
CA ALA A 288 -8.91 -2.79 1.09
C ALA A 288 -9.55 -2.62 2.48
N THR A 289 -10.64 -3.34 2.77
CA THR A 289 -11.26 -3.39 4.10
C THR A 289 -10.30 -3.97 5.15
N ILE A 290 -9.58 -5.03 4.80
CA ILE A 290 -8.58 -5.66 5.68
C ILE A 290 -7.41 -4.72 5.92
N CYS A 291 -6.91 -4.03 4.89
CA CYS A 291 -5.79 -3.11 5.05
C CYS A 291 -6.14 -1.80 5.78
N ASN A 292 -7.41 -1.38 5.75
CA ASN A 292 -7.86 -0.10 6.30
C ASN A 292 -7.80 -0.02 7.82
N MET A 293 -8.15 -1.10 8.52
CA MET A 293 -8.49 -1.02 9.94
C MET A 293 -7.30 -0.68 10.83
N LYS A 294 -7.40 0.45 11.53
CA LYS A 294 -6.36 1.11 12.33
C LYS A 294 -5.94 0.38 13.62
N GLU A 295 -6.60 -0.70 14.02
CA GLU A 295 -6.32 -1.36 15.32
C GLU A 295 -4.90 -1.91 15.45
N LEU A 296 -4.09 -1.86 14.40
CA LEU A 296 -2.64 -2.02 14.43
C LEU A 296 -1.95 -0.65 14.20
N PRO A 297 -1.84 0.22 15.22
CA PRO A 297 -1.28 1.56 15.07
C PRO A 297 0.16 1.51 14.58
N HIS A 298 0.50 2.42 13.65
CA HIS A 298 1.81 2.50 12.99
C HIS A 298 2.21 1.24 12.21
N SER A 299 1.21 0.45 11.81
CA SER A 299 1.40 -0.65 10.86
C SER A 299 0.83 -0.29 9.50
N LEU A 300 1.50 -0.80 8.46
CA LEU A 300 1.02 -0.74 7.08
C LEU A 300 0.45 -2.11 6.73
N SER A 301 -0.45 -2.18 5.77
CA SER A 301 -0.97 -3.46 5.30
C SER A 301 -0.96 -3.51 3.79
N CYS A 302 -0.51 -4.61 3.21
CA CYS A 302 -0.54 -4.82 1.76
C CYS A 302 -0.77 -6.29 1.40
N PHE A 303 -1.35 -6.54 0.24
CA PHE A 303 -1.55 -7.89 -0.30
C PHE A 303 -0.50 -8.26 -1.34
N ASP A 304 0.12 -9.44 -1.16
CA ASP A 304 1.04 -10.06 -2.13
C ASP A 304 0.27 -10.84 -3.22
N ARG A 305 -0.81 -10.24 -3.75
CA ARG A 305 -1.62 -10.84 -4.83
C ARG A 305 -0.94 -10.69 -6.20
N TRP A 306 -0.23 -9.59 -6.37
CA TRP A 306 0.30 -9.14 -7.65
C TRP A 306 1.62 -9.82 -8.04
N THR A 307 2.13 -10.75 -7.21
CA THR A 307 3.30 -11.58 -7.54
C THR A 307 2.96 -13.03 -7.88
N ASN A 308 1.70 -13.47 -7.80
CA ASN A 308 1.32 -14.88 -7.96
C ASN A 308 0.51 -15.21 -9.23
N LEU A 309 0.56 -14.38 -10.28
CA LEU A 309 -0.02 -14.72 -11.61
C LEU A 309 0.72 -15.86 -12.36
N SER A 310 1.46 -16.75 -11.68
CA SER A 310 2.29 -17.78 -12.32
C SER A 310 1.95 -19.23 -11.96
N GLN A 311 0.72 -19.55 -11.54
CA GLN A 311 0.31 -20.95 -11.34
C GLN A 311 -0.44 -21.59 -12.53
N GLY A 312 -0.33 -21.03 -13.73
CA GLY A 312 -0.99 -21.59 -14.92
C GLY A 312 -0.18 -21.42 -16.20
N CYS A 313 0.85 -22.25 -16.39
CA CYS A 313 1.23 -22.89 -17.66
C CYS A 313 2.36 -23.89 -17.40
#